data_AF-A0A401S5V0-F1
#
_entry.id   AF-A0A401S5V0-F1
#
_cell.length_a   1.000
_cell.length_b   1.000
_cell.length_c   1.000
_cell.angle_alpha   90.00
_cell.angle_beta   90.00
_cell.angle_gamma   90.00
#
_symmetry.space_group_name_H-M   'P 1'
#
loop_
_entity.id
_entity.type
_entity.pdbx_description
1 polymer ?
#
loop_
_entity_poly.entity_id
_entity_poly.type
_entity_poly.pdbx_seq_one_letter_code
_entity_poly.pdbx_strand_id
1 'polypeptide(L)'
;MTRGYSAWAEGKQRPGPAWSLAVACCVCGVWAVPLALTCLSERPVSVVMRLQQLWGQVRCVVLGMVHLRAMPGTPLSSWSVSQITRKACEEVEVYVSAGIDGLIVENMHDIPYSMTVGPEVTAIMATICATVRNSYPNIPLGIQVLSAANQQALAVALAADADFIRAEGFVFSQISDEGFLNACAGDLLRYRKQIGAEHIQIFTDVKKKHSSHAVTSDVSISETARAAEFFLSDGVILTGIATGKQANPEELKEVKQAVRIPVLIGSGVTVENMEEYMDADAMIIGSHFKKSGYWANEVDFERIKKFMTKMKKLRK
;
A
#
# COMPACT_ATOMS: atom_id res chain seq x y z
N MET A 1 62.47 -0.84 -4.52
CA MET A 1 62.84 -0.41 -3.16
C MET A 1 62.00 -1.22 -2.18
N THR A 2 62.63 -2.19 -1.54
CA THR A 2 62.08 -3.19 -0.63
C THR A 2 62.47 -2.87 0.81
N ARG A 3 61.49 -2.78 1.72
CA ARG A 3 61.54 -3.07 3.17
C ARG A 3 60.07 -3.28 3.59
N GLY A 4 59.57 -4.35 4.20
CA GLY A 4 60.18 -5.47 4.91
C GLY A 4 60.23 -5.18 6.42
N TYR A 5 59.24 -5.65 7.19
CA TYR A 5 59.39 -6.17 8.58
C TYR A 5 58.17 -7.01 9.00
N SER A 6 58.43 -8.32 9.12
CA SER A 6 57.82 -9.36 9.97
C SER A 6 58.18 -9.13 11.46
N ALA A 7 57.70 -9.78 12.53
CA ALA A 7 56.64 -10.72 12.93
C ALA A 7 56.86 -11.03 14.45
N TRP A 8 55.99 -11.85 15.07
CA TRP A 8 56.16 -12.60 16.36
C TRP A 8 55.98 -11.80 17.69
N ALA A 9 55.39 -12.29 18.80
CA ALA A 9 54.95 -13.62 19.24
C ALA A 9 53.88 -13.55 20.39
N GLU A 10 53.08 -14.63 20.45
CA GLU A 10 52.49 -15.40 21.57
C GLU A 10 52.52 -14.94 23.05
N GLY A 11 51.44 -15.27 23.79
CA GLY A 11 51.56 -15.55 25.25
C GLY A 11 50.30 -15.53 26.13
N LYS A 12 49.57 -16.66 26.18
CA LYS A 12 48.87 -17.31 27.34
C LYS A 12 47.93 -16.49 28.27
N GLN A 13 46.62 -16.81 28.34
CA GLN A 13 45.92 -17.86 29.15
C GLN A 13 45.79 -17.60 30.67
N ARG A 14 44.55 -17.37 31.19
CA ARG A 14 43.78 -18.21 32.17
C ARG A 14 42.66 -17.46 32.96
N PRO A 15 41.68 -18.19 33.57
CA PRO A 15 40.23 -17.87 33.51
C PRO A 15 39.46 -17.82 34.86
N GLY A 16 38.14 -17.57 34.78
CA GLY A 16 37.09 -18.09 35.70
C GLY A 16 36.15 -17.02 36.33
N PRO A 17 34.95 -17.39 36.86
CA PRO A 17 34.37 -18.72 37.02
C PRO A 17 32.96 -18.93 36.43
N ALA A 18 32.58 -20.22 36.39
CA ALA A 18 31.32 -20.80 35.95
C ALA A 18 30.24 -20.81 37.05
N TRP A 19 28.97 -20.93 36.65
CA TRP A 19 27.87 -21.41 37.48
C TRP A 19 27.15 -22.57 36.79
N SER A 20 26.89 -23.61 37.58
CA SER A 20 26.47 -24.95 37.17
C SER A 20 24.94 -25.14 37.21
N LEU A 21 24.49 -26.04 36.31
CA LEU A 21 23.31 -26.92 36.30
C LEU A 21 22.24 -26.86 37.41
N ALA A 22 20.97 -26.92 36.98
CA ALA A 22 19.99 -27.85 37.55
C ALA A 22 18.94 -28.26 36.50
N VAL A 23 18.89 -29.56 36.21
CA VAL A 23 17.78 -30.27 35.55
C VAL A 23 16.84 -30.73 36.66
N ALA A 24 15.53 -30.44 36.53
CA ALA A 24 14.49 -31.06 37.35
C ALA A 24 13.38 -31.57 36.44
N CYS A 25 13.35 -32.90 36.29
CA CYS A 25 12.24 -33.66 35.73
C CYS A 25 11.22 -33.86 36.85
N CYS A 26 9.95 -33.50 36.63
CA CYS A 26 8.86 -33.91 37.50
C CYS A 26 7.64 -34.26 36.65
N VAL A 27 7.29 -35.54 36.66
CA VAL A 27 6.07 -36.13 36.10
C VAL A 27 5.00 -36.07 37.18
N CYS A 28 3.81 -35.56 36.88
CA CYS A 28 2.53 -36.12 37.36
C CYS A 28 1.34 -35.40 36.70
N GLY A 29 0.31 -36.19 36.41
CA GLY A 29 -0.72 -35.91 35.41
C GLY A 29 -1.82 -34.93 35.80
N VAL A 30 -2.57 -34.48 34.78
CA VAL A 30 -3.92 -33.92 34.91
C VAL A 30 -4.75 -34.31 33.68
N TRP A 31 -5.82 -35.04 33.96
CA TRP A 31 -7.15 -35.10 33.32
C TRP A 31 -7.33 -34.56 31.89
N ALA A 32 -7.71 -35.46 30.99
CA ALA A 32 -8.25 -35.15 29.68
C ALA A 32 -9.63 -34.49 29.80
N VAL A 33 -9.76 -33.28 29.25
CA VAL A 33 -11.04 -32.66 28.89
C VAL A 33 -10.98 -32.42 27.38
N PRO A 34 -11.95 -32.89 26.58
CA PRO A 34 -11.97 -32.59 25.16
C PRO A 34 -12.47 -31.15 24.97
N LEU A 35 -11.57 -30.19 24.84
CA LEU A 35 -11.91 -28.89 24.27
C LEU A 35 -12.15 -29.09 22.78
N ALA A 36 -13.41 -28.93 22.36
CA ALA A 36 -13.75 -28.65 20.99
C ALA A 36 -12.99 -27.41 20.53
N LEU A 37 -11.98 -27.59 19.66
CA LEU A 37 -11.34 -26.49 18.94
C LEU A 37 -12.34 -25.98 17.89
N THR A 38 -13.13 -24.98 18.25
CA THR A 38 -13.59 -23.99 17.28
C THR A 38 -12.36 -23.21 16.81
N CYS A 39 -11.84 -23.57 15.65
CA CYS A 39 -10.74 -22.88 14.98
C CYS A 39 -11.24 -21.53 14.44
N LEU A 40 -11.38 -20.54 15.33
CA LEU A 40 -11.48 -19.13 14.92
C LEU A 40 -10.07 -18.68 14.52
N SER A 41 -9.88 -18.44 13.22
CA SER A 41 -8.61 -18.06 12.63
C SER A 41 -8.22 -16.62 13.01
N GLU A 42 -7.26 -16.45 13.91
CA GLU A 42 -6.76 -15.13 14.28
C GLU A 42 -5.60 -14.70 13.34
N ARG A 43 -5.74 -13.51 12.74
CA ARG A 43 -4.70 -12.85 11.92
C ARG A 43 -3.50 -12.46 12.81
N PRO A 44 -2.24 -12.39 12.28
CA PRO A 44 -1.09 -12.01 13.08
C PRO A 44 -1.25 -10.60 13.64
N VAL A 45 -1.14 -10.50 14.97
CA VAL A 45 -1.48 -9.33 15.78
C VAL A 45 -0.78 -8.05 15.30
N SER A 46 0.47 -8.14 14.84
CA SER A 46 1.28 -6.97 14.44
C SER A 46 0.78 -6.25 13.18
N VAL A 47 0.15 -6.95 12.23
CA VAL A 47 -0.32 -6.34 10.97
C VAL A 47 -1.72 -5.75 11.15
N VAL A 48 -2.60 -6.45 11.88
CA VAL A 48 -3.92 -5.92 12.27
C VAL A 48 -3.77 -4.62 13.06
N MET A 49 -2.76 -4.54 13.94
CA MET A 49 -2.43 -3.33 14.68
C MET A 49 -2.04 -2.15 13.78
N ARG A 50 -1.39 -2.38 12.63
CA ARG A 50 -0.97 -1.28 11.72
C ARG A 50 -2.11 -0.69 10.91
N LEU A 51 -3.10 -1.48 10.48
CA LEU A 51 -4.30 -0.93 9.84
C LEU A 51 -5.18 -0.18 10.85
N GLN A 52 -5.30 -0.72 12.07
CA GLN A 52 -5.99 -0.07 13.18
C GLN A 52 -5.31 1.23 13.63
N GLN A 53 -3.98 1.36 13.48
CA GLN A 53 -3.29 2.63 13.72
C GLN A 53 -3.78 3.75 12.79
N LEU A 54 -4.14 3.42 11.55
CA LEU A 54 -4.60 4.41 10.56
C LEU A 54 -6.07 4.75 10.70
N TRP A 55 -6.93 3.74 10.83
CA TRP A 55 -8.40 3.92 10.77
C TRP A 55 -9.16 3.39 11.98
N GLY A 56 -8.47 3.00 13.05
CA GLY A 56 -9.10 2.45 14.26
C GLY A 56 -9.91 1.19 13.97
N GLN A 57 -11.14 1.13 14.48
CA GLN A 57 -12.06 0.01 14.27
C GLN A 57 -12.98 0.18 13.05
N VAL A 58 -12.70 1.15 12.17
CA VAL A 58 -13.52 1.38 10.97
C VAL A 58 -13.44 0.15 10.07
N ARG A 59 -14.61 -0.46 9.81
CA ARG A 59 -14.75 -1.55 8.86
C ARG A 59 -14.86 -1.02 7.43
N CYS A 60 -14.19 -1.69 6.49
CA CYS A 60 -14.26 -1.40 5.06
C CYS A 60 -14.04 0.09 4.75
N VAL A 61 -12.84 0.58 5.05
CA VAL A 61 -12.39 1.97 4.85
C VAL A 61 -12.56 2.42 3.40
N VAL A 62 -12.92 3.67 3.14
CA VAL A 62 -13.04 4.22 1.78
C VAL A 62 -11.95 5.27 1.55
N LEU A 63 -11.09 5.00 0.57
CA LEU A 63 -9.97 5.85 0.18
C LEU A 63 -10.29 6.58 -1.12
N GLY A 64 -10.17 7.92 -1.13
CA GLY A 64 -10.37 8.75 -2.32
C GLY A 64 -9.05 9.00 -3.06
N MET A 65 -9.07 8.91 -4.39
CA MET A 65 -7.90 9.22 -5.21
C MET A 65 -7.85 10.71 -5.60
N VAL A 66 -6.84 11.42 -5.11
CA VAL A 66 -6.52 12.79 -5.55
C VAL A 66 -5.58 12.69 -6.75
N HIS A 67 -6.13 12.93 -7.95
CA HIS A 67 -5.37 12.83 -9.19
C HIS A 67 -4.74 14.17 -9.52
N LEU A 68 -3.43 14.28 -9.34
CA LEU A 68 -2.69 15.50 -9.66
C LEU A 68 -2.79 15.81 -11.15
N ARG A 69 -2.88 17.10 -11.48
CA ARG A 69 -2.69 17.59 -12.86
C ARG A 69 -1.26 17.29 -13.32
N ALA A 70 -1.08 17.20 -14.64
CA ALA A 70 0.20 16.89 -15.28
C ALA A 70 1.30 17.82 -14.75
N MET A 71 2.34 17.22 -14.17
CA MET A 71 3.42 17.95 -13.51
C MET A 71 4.50 18.40 -14.49
N PRO A 72 5.22 19.50 -14.20
CA PRO A 72 6.44 19.89 -14.92
C PRO A 72 7.37 18.70 -15.17
N GLY A 73 7.82 18.55 -16.42
CA GLY A 73 8.58 17.38 -16.88
C GLY A 73 7.75 16.42 -17.76
N THR A 74 6.41 16.49 -17.67
CA THR A 74 5.52 15.65 -18.47
C THR A 74 4.98 16.34 -19.72
N PRO A 75 4.63 15.62 -20.81
CA PRO A 75 4.22 16.24 -22.07
C PRO A 75 2.96 17.09 -22.01
N LEU A 76 2.05 16.82 -21.07
CA LEU A 76 0.79 17.55 -20.91
C LEU A 76 0.86 18.66 -19.84
N SER A 77 2.04 18.90 -19.27
CA SER A 77 2.25 19.93 -18.26
C SER A 77 1.93 21.32 -18.82
N SER A 78 0.99 22.01 -18.16
CA SER A 78 0.61 23.38 -18.49
C SER A 78 0.44 24.28 -17.27
N TRP A 79 0.53 23.70 -16.06
CA TRP A 79 0.26 24.38 -14.80
C TRP A 79 1.55 24.54 -14.01
N SER A 80 1.69 25.66 -13.31
CA SER A 80 2.74 25.83 -12.31
C SER A 80 2.50 24.90 -11.12
N VAL A 81 3.57 24.54 -10.40
CA VAL A 81 3.48 23.72 -9.18
C VAL A 81 2.45 24.29 -8.20
N SER A 82 2.44 25.61 -7.97
CA SER A 82 1.48 26.26 -7.08
C SER A 82 0.02 26.11 -7.52
N GLN A 83 -0.26 26.10 -8.82
CA GLN A 83 -1.62 25.86 -9.34
C GLN A 83 -2.02 24.39 -9.13
N ILE A 84 -1.10 23.45 -9.33
CA ILE A 84 -1.33 22.02 -9.08
C ILE A 84 -1.58 21.78 -7.59
N THR A 85 -0.77 22.37 -6.70
CA THR A 85 -0.95 22.29 -5.25
C THR A 85 -2.31 22.83 -4.83
N ARG A 86 -2.70 24.01 -5.30
CA ARG A 86 -4.02 24.59 -4.99
C ARG A 86 -5.14 23.66 -5.42
N LYS A 87 -5.02 23.09 -6.62
CA LYS A 87 -6.03 22.18 -7.16
C LYS A 87 -6.14 20.88 -6.36
N ALA A 88 -5.01 20.32 -5.94
CA ALA A 88 -5.00 19.16 -5.07
C ALA A 88 -5.71 19.45 -3.73
N CYS A 89 -5.43 20.61 -3.11
CA CYS A 89 -6.13 21.01 -1.88
C CYS A 89 -7.64 21.20 -2.09
N GLU A 90 -8.07 21.78 -3.22
CA GLU A 90 -9.50 21.89 -3.56
C GLU A 90 -10.16 20.50 -3.68
N GLU A 91 -9.50 19.52 -4.32
CA GLU A 91 -10.03 18.15 -4.41
C GLU A 91 -10.08 17.46 -3.03
N VAL A 92 -9.06 17.66 -2.20
CA VAL A 92 -9.00 17.13 -0.83
C VAL A 92 -10.14 17.70 0.03
N GLU A 93 -10.40 19.00 -0.05
CA GLU A 93 -11.50 19.64 0.68
C GLU A 93 -12.85 19.00 0.34
N VAL A 94 -13.09 18.71 -0.94
CA VAL A 94 -14.32 18.02 -1.37
C VAL A 94 -14.44 16.63 -0.76
N TYR A 95 -13.34 15.86 -0.74
CA TYR A 95 -13.33 14.53 -0.13
C TYR A 95 -13.58 14.57 1.37
N VAL A 96 -12.87 15.45 2.09
CA VAL A 96 -12.99 15.63 3.54
C VAL A 96 -14.40 16.07 3.90
N SER A 97 -14.94 17.09 3.21
CA SER A 97 -16.30 17.58 3.40
C SER A 97 -17.37 16.51 3.15
N ALA A 98 -17.11 15.55 2.27
CA ALA A 98 -18.01 14.42 2.00
C ALA A 98 -17.87 13.27 3.02
N GLY A 99 -16.88 13.34 3.91
CA GLY A 99 -16.64 12.37 4.98
C GLY A 99 -15.91 11.11 4.52
N ILE A 100 -14.95 11.25 3.60
CA ILE A 100 -14.03 10.17 3.22
C ILE A 100 -13.22 9.68 4.45
N ASP A 101 -12.71 8.44 4.42
CA ASP A 101 -11.91 7.89 5.53
C ASP A 101 -10.39 8.08 5.33
N GLY A 102 -9.93 8.30 4.10
CA GLY A 102 -8.53 8.51 3.77
C GLY A 102 -8.32 8.89 2.31
N LEU A 103 -7.09 9.25 1.96
CA LEU A 103 -6.74 9.79 0.65
C LEU A 103 -5.53 9.05 0.06
N ILE A 104 -5.44 9.01 -1.26
CA ILE A 104 -4.21 8.65 -1.98
C ILE A 104 -3.93 9.73 -3.01
N VAL A 105 -2.75 10.34 -2.96
CA VAL A 105 -2.28 11.29 -3.97
C VAL A 105 -1.52 10.55 -5.05
N GLU A 106 -1.94 10.73 -6.31
CA GLU A 106 -1.39 10.02 -7.48
C GLU A 106 -1.13 10.97 -8.66
N ASN A 107 -0.02 10.74 -9.38
CA ASN A 107 0.33 11.48 -10.59
C ASN A 107 -0.38 10.98 -11.86
N MET A 108 -1.69 10.75 -11.78
CA MET A 108 -2.50 10.14 -12.86
C MET A 108 -2.49 10.91 -14.20
N HIS A 109 -2.23 12.23 -14.20
CA HIS A 109 -2.22 13.01 -15.44
C HIS A 109 -0.83 13.15 -16.09
N ASP A 110 0.20 12.51 -15.55
CA ASP A 110 1.58 12.50 -16.08
C ASP A 110 1.74 11.62 -17.35
N ILE A 111 0.66 11.34 -18.06
CA ILE A 111 0.68 10.49 -19.25
C ILE A 111 1.46 11.14 -20.41
N PRO A 112 2.17 10.35 -21.23
CA PRO A 112 2.47 8.92 -21.03
C PRO A 112 3.44 8.69 -19.87
N TYR A 113 3.21 7.62 -19.09
CA TYR A 113 4.04 7.29 -17.95
C TYR A 113 5.42 6.77 -18.37
N SER A 114 6.40 6.89 -17.45
CA SER A 114 7.78 6.46 -17.66
C SER A 114 8.23 5.58 -16.49
N MET A 115 8.88 4.45 -16.79
CA MET A 115 9.55 3.61 -15.78
C MET A 115 10.76 4.30 -15.16
N THR A 116 11.25 5.39 -15.76
CA THR A 116 12.31 6.25 -15.20
C THR A 116 11.71 7.59 -14.84
N VAL A 117 11.38 7.75 -13.56
CA VAL A 117 10.84 8.98 -13.00
C VAL A 117 11.97 9.92 -12.62
N GLY A 118 11.93 11.15 -13.12
CA GLY A 118 12.92 12.18 -12.79
C GLY A 118 12.76 12.75 -11.38
N PRO A 119 13.79 13.42 -10.84
CA PRO A 119 13.76 14.00 -9.50
C PRO A 119 12.65 15.05 -9.32
N GLU A 120 12.24 15.72 -10.40
CA GLU A 120 11.18 16.73 -10.41
C GLU A 120 9.84 16.16 -9.92
N VAL A 121 9.45 14.95 -10.33
CA VAL A 121 8.21 14.31 -9.89
C VAL A 121 8.23 14.07 -8.38
N THR A 122 9.34 13.53 -7.86
CA THR A 122 9.49 13.26 -6.42
C THR A 122 9.45 14.56 -5.62
N ALA A 123 10.17 15.60 -6.07
CA ALA A 123 10.22 16.90 -5.38
C ALA A 123 8.86 17.62 -5.38
N ILE A 124 8.16 17.61 -6.52
CA ILE A 124 6.86 18.27 -6.67
C ILE A 124 5.80 17.53 -5.84
N MET A 125 5.74 16.20 -5.94
CA MET A 125 4.80 15.41 -5.14
C MET A 125 5.06 15.55 -3.63
N ALA A 126 6.31 15.56 -3.18
CA ALA A 126 6.64 15.82 -1.78
C ALA A 126 6.12 17.19 -1.32
N THR A 127 6.31 18.23 -2.14
CA THR A 127 5.82 19.59 -1.84
C THR A 127 4.29 19.65 -1.73
N ILE A 128 3.59 19.03 -2.67
CA ILE A 128 2.12 18.98 -2.68
C ILE A 128 1.61 18.18 -1.48
N CYS A 129 2.16 17.00 -1.24
CA CYS A 129 1.69 16.11 -0.17
C CYS A 129 1.98 16.69 1.22
N ALA A 130 3.12 17.34 1.43
CA ALA A 130 3.40 18.07 2.67
C ALA A 130 2.40 19.22 2.89
N THR A 131 2.00 19.92 1.82
CA THR A 131 0.96 20.95 1.91
C THR A 131 -0.38 20.34 2.32
N VAL A 132 -0.78 19.23 1.70
CA VAL A 132 -2.02 18.51 2.04
C VAL A 132 -1.99 18.02 3.49
N ARG A 133 -0.90 17.38 3.94
CA ARG A 133 -0.74 16.93 5.33
C ARG A 133 -0.89 18.08 6.32
N ASN A 134 -0.25 19.23 6.05
CA ASN A 134 -0.34 20.39 6.93
C ASN A 134 -1.75 20.97 7.01
N SER A 135 -2.50 20.97 5.91
CA SER A 135 -3.90 21.44 5.90
C SER A 135 -4.86 20.44 6.55
N TYR A 136 -4.58 19.14 6.46
CA TYR A 136 -5.44 18.07 6.94
C TYR A 136 -4.64 17.04 7.77
N PRO A 137 -4.18 17.40 8.98
CA PRO A 137 -3.25 16.57 9.74
C PRO A 137 -3.83 15.21 10.16
N ASN A 138 -5.15 15.12 10.33
CA ASN A 138 -5.82 13.95 10.90
C ASN A 138 -6.32 12.93 9.86
N ILE A 139 -6.24 13.24 8.56
CA ILE A 139 -6.70 12.30 7.54
C ILE A 139 -5.54 11.36 7.14
N PRO A 140 -5.75 10.03 7.14
CA PRO A 140 -4.75 9.12 6.62
C PRO A 140 -4.43 9.42 5.14
N LEU A 141 -3.15 9.58 4.85
CA LEU A 141 -2.63 10.02 3.56
C LEU A 141 -1.73 8.94 2.96
N GLY A 142 -2.09 8.48 1.78
CA GLY A 142 -1.32 7.56 0.96
C GLY A 142 -0.67 8.23 -0.24
N ILE A 143 0.44 7.67 -0.71
CA ILE A 143 1.12 8.12 -1.92
C ILE A 143 1.16 7.01 -2.96
N GLN A 144 0.95 7.35 -4.23
CA GLN A 144 1.20 6.47 -5.35
C GLN A 144 1.91 7.25 -6.47
N VAL A 145 3.06 6.75 -6.92
CA VAL A 145 3.75 7.28 -8.10
C VAL A 145 3.73 6.20 -9.17
N LEU A 146 3.05 6.48 -10.27
CA LEU A 146 2.73 5.52 -11.32
C LEU A 146 3.96 5.01 -12.07
N SER A 147 3.78 3.88 -12.76
CA SER A 147 4.83 3.11 -13.41
C SER A 147 5.82 2.49 -12.42
N ALA A 148 5.30 2.04 -11.27
CA ALA A 148 6.05 1.35 -10.23
C ALA A 148 7.26 2.12 -9.68
N ALA A 149 7.15 3.45 -9.65
CA ALA A 149 8.11 4.34 -9.00
C ALA A 149 7.96 4.28 -7.47
N ASN A 150 8.01 3.07 -6.92
CA ASN A 150 7.65 2.78 -5.52
C ASN A 150 8.66 3.36 -4.53
N GLN A 151 9.95 3.41 -4.90
CA GLN A 151 10.97 4.06 -4.07
C GLN A 151 10.75 5.58 -4.00
N GLN A 152 10.37 6.20 -5.11
CA GLN A 152 9.99 7.61 -5.18
C GLN A 152 8.74 7.86 -4.33
N ALA A 153 7.71 7.02 -4.45
CA ALA A 153 6.52 7.09 -3.61
C ALA A 153 6.85 7.02 -2.12
N LEU A 154 7.77 6.13 -1.73
CA LEU A 154 8.20 5.99 -0.34
C LEU A 154 8.99 7.20 0.16
N ALA A 155 9.85 7.78 -0.69
CA ALA A 155 10.58 9.00 -0.37
C ALA A 155 9.64 10.21 -0.19
N VAL A 156 8.65 10.34 -1.08
CA VAL A 156 7.58 11.35 -0.98
C VAL A 156 6.80 11.16 0.32
N ALA A 157 6.42 9.92 0.63
CA ALA A 157 5.66 9.61 1.84
C ALA A 157 6.43 10.00 3.10
N LEU A 158 7.72 9.67 3.18
CA LEU A 158 8.57 10.08 4.30
C LEU A 158 8.70 11.60 4.41
N ALA A 159 8.94 12.29 3.29
CA ALA A 159 9.11 13.74 3.29
C ALA A 159 7.83 14.51 3.66
N ALA A 160 6.67 13.94 3.36
CA ALA A 160 5.35 14.54 3.60
C ALA A 160 4.67 14.07 4.89
N ASP A 161 5.33 13.22 5.70
CA ASP A 161 4.74 12.58 6.88
C ASP A 161 3.42 11.84 6.53
N ALA A 162 3.47 11.08 5.43
CA ALA A 162 2.36 10.25 4.96
C ALA A 162 2.40 8.86 5.58
N ASP A 163 1.25 8.19 5.59
CA ASP A 163 1.02 7.00 6.40
C ASP A 163 1.34 5.69 5.66
N PHE A 164 1.15 5.70 4.34
CA PHE A 164 1.32 4.52 3.51
C PHE A 164 1.65 4.87 2.06
N ILE A 165 2.09 3.86 1.30
CA ILE A 165 2.15 3.91 -0.15
C ILE A 165 1.32 2.80 -0.77
N ARG A 166 0.82 3.05 -1.98
CA ARG A 166 0.34 2.00 -2.88
C ARG A 166 1.44 1.67 -3.87
N ALA A 167 1.92 0.43 -3.83
CA ALA A 167 3.03 -0.05 -4.64
C ALA A 167 2.56 -0.98 -5.77
N GLU A 168 3.14 -0.78 -6.95
CA GLU A 168 2.86 -1.57 -8.15
C GLU A 168 4.01 -2.56 -8.42
N GLY A 169 3.73 -3.75 -8.96
CA GLY A 169 4.79 -4.70 -9.33
C GLY A 169 5.69 -5.11 -8.14
N PHE A 170 5.08 -5.37 -7.00
CA PHE A 170 5.83 -5.74 -5.79
C PHE A 170 6.43 -7.15 -5.89
N VAL A 171 5.62 -8.12 -6.33
CA VAL A 171 6.01 -9.51 -6.58
C VAL A 171 5.67 -9.91 -8.00
N PHE A 172 6.49 -10.80 -8.56
CA PHE A 172 6.46 -11.26 -9.95
C PHE A 172 6.63 -10.16 -11.00
N SER A 173 7.22 -10.51 -12.14
CA SER A 173 7.34 -9.59 -13.27
C SER A 173 6.09 -9.67 -14.15
N GLN A 174 5.79 -8.57 -14.85
CA GLN A 174 4.63 -8.41 -15.72
C GLN A 174 4.95 -7.45 -16.86
N ILE A 175 4.09 -7.38 -17.87
CA ILE A 175 4.24 -6.41 -18.97
C ILE A 175 3.17 -5.35 -18.80
N SER A 176 3.54 -4.14 -18.40
CA SER A 176 2.65 -2.98 -18.30
C SER A 176 2.62 -2.19 -19.61
N ASP A 177 1.74 -1.18 -19.68
CA ASP A 177 1.66 -0.26 -20.83
C ASP A 177 3.01 0.42 -21.15
N GLU A 178 3.90 0.56 -20.16
CA GLU A 178 5.23 1.16 -20.30
C GLU A 178 6.34 0.16 -20.63
N GLY A 179 6.07 -1.16 -20.55
CA GLY A 179 7.01 -2.21 -20.87
C GLY A 179 7.15 -3.29 -19.80
N PHE A 180 8.32 -3.95 -19.76
CA PHE A 180 8.57 -5.05 -18.83
C PHE A 180 8.86 -4.50 -17.43
N LEU A 181 7.94 -4.77 -16.49
CA LEU A 181 8.03 -4.34 -15.11
C LEU A 181 8.50 -5.51 -14.23
N ASN A 182 9.65 -5.34 -13.58
CA ASN A 182 10.21 -6.32 -12.66
C ASN A 182 9.68 -6.15 -11.22
N ALA A 183 9.60 -7.28 -10.50
CA ALA A 183 9.29 -7.29 -9.08
C ALA A 183 10.32 -6.47 -8.28
N CYS A 184 9.87 -5.70 -7.28
CA CYS A 184 10.73 -4.77 -6.53
C CYS A 184 10.78 -5.00 -5.00
N ALA A 185 10.09 -6.01 -4.46
CA ALA A 185 9.92 -6.19 -3.01
C ALA A 185 11.22 -6.08 -2.19
N GLY A 186 12.28 -6.80 -2.60
CA GLY A 186 13.55 -6.81 -1.88
C GLY A 186 14.23 -5.43 -1.85
N ASP A 187 14.27 -4.74 -2.98
CA ASP A 187 14.92 -3.42 -3.08
C ASP A 187 14.09 -2.33 -2.41
N LEU A 188 12.76 -2.39 -2.53
CA LEU A 188 11.85 -1.46 -1.88
C LEU A 188 11.94 -1.55 -0.35
N LEU A 189 11.94 -2.76 0.22
CA LEU A 189 12.00 -2.94 1.68
C LEU A 189 13.37 -2.60 2.28
N ARG A 190 14.46 -2.87 1.54
CA ARG A 190 15.80 -2.40 1.93
C ARG A 190 15.86 -0.88 1.92
N TYR A 191 15.34 -0.25 0.88
CA TYR A 191 15.26 1.20 0.79
C TYR A 191 14.42 1.80 1.92
N ARG A 192 13.25 1.23 2.23
CA ARG A 192 12.41 1.61 3.38
C ARG A 192 13.21 1.69 4.68
N LYS A 193 13.97 0.64 4.96
CA LYS A 193 14.82 0.57 6.16
C LYS A 193 15.97 1.59 6.10
N GLN A 194 16.63 1.71 4.95
CA GLN A 194 17.75 2.62 4.74
C GLN A 194 17.39 4.08 5.06
N ILE A 195 16.18 4.52 4.71
CA ILE A 195 15.72 5.90 4.93
C ILE A 195 14.94 6.08 6.24
N GLY A 196 14.81 5.05 7.08
CA GLY A 196 14.07 5.12 8.35
C GLY A 196 12.54 5.17 8.20
N ALA A 197 11.99 4.72 7.08
CA ALA A 197 10.56 4.79 6.76
C ALA A 197 9.77 3.53 7.16
N GLU A 198 10.22 2.76 8.15
CA GLU A 198 9.57 1.48 8.56
C GLU A 198 8.16 1.64 9.16
N HIS A 199 7.81 2.86 9.55
CA HIS A 199 6.47 3.26 10.01
C HIS A 199 5.49 3.45 8.85
N ILE A 200 5.98 3.65 7.62
CA ILE A 200 5.14 3.81 6.43
C ILE A 200 4.75 2.43 5.90
N GLN A 201 3.44 2.19 5.80
CA GLN A 201 2.91 0.92 5.30
C GLN A 201 3.01 0.82 3.78
N ILE A 202 3.21 -0.38 3.26
CA ILE A 202 3.27 -0.65 1.81
C ILE A 202 2.12 -1.59 1.46
N PHE A 203 1.08 -1.04 0.81
CA PHE A 203 -0.01 -1.82 0.24
C PHE A 203 0.29 -2.12 -1.23
N THR A 204 0.22 -3.38 -1.63
CA THR A 204 0.78 -3.84 -2.90
C THR A 204 -0.29 -4.38 -3.82
N ASP A 205 -0.33 -3.91 -5.07
CA ASP A 205 -1.23 -4.45 -6.10
C ASP A 205 -0.89 -5.93 -6.39
N VAL A 206 -1.91 -6.79 -6.34
CA VAL A 206 -1.82 -8.18 -6.84
C VAL A 206 -2.44 -8.24 -8.23
N LYS A 207 -1.66 -8.74 -9.19
CA LYS A 207 -1.98 -8.71 -10.62
C LYS A 207 -2.50 -7.35 -11.09
N LYS A 208 -1.60 -6.35 -11.08
CA LYS A 208 -1.87 -4.95 -11.43
C LYS A 208 -2.74 -4.82 -12.69
N LYS A 209 -3.72 -3.92 -12.63
CA LYS A 209 -4.47 -3.39 -13.78
C LYS A 209 -3.54 -2.77 -14.84
N HIS A 210 -3.98 -2.71 -16.10
CA HIS A 210 -3.15 -2.18 -17.22
C HIS A 210 -1.81 -2.91 -17.36
N SER A 211 -1.84 -4.24 -17.15
CA SER A 211 -0.68 -5.10 -17.32
C SER A 211 -1.13 -6.48 -17.80
N SER A 212 -0.32 -7.08 -18.67
CA SER A 212 -0.42 -8.46 -19.08
C SER A 212 0.36 -9.36 -18.11
N HIS A 213 -0.32 -10.40 -17.65
CA HIS A 213 0.21 -11.42 -16.74
C HIS A 213 0.48 -12.74 -17.46
N ALA A 214 0.69 -12.71 -18.79
CA ALA A 214 0.90 -13.93 -19.57
C ALA A 214 2.15 -14.72 -19.13
N VAL A 215 3.22 -14.00 -18.76
CA VAL A 215 4.50 -14.59 -18.29
C VAL A 215 4.35 -15.32 -16.95
N THR A 216 3.30 -15.01 -16.20
CA THR A 216 2.98 -15.55 -14.86
C THR A 216 1.57 -16.13 -14.84
N SER A 217 1.10 -16.60 -16.01
CA SER A 217 -0.27 -17.10 -16.19
C SER A 217 -0.54 -18.40 -15.43
N ASP A 218 0.52 -19.13 -15.06
CA ASP A 218 0.52 -20.30 -14.20
C ASP A 218 0.35 -19.98 -12.71
N VAL A 219 0.56 -18.72 -12.30
CA VAL A 219 0.41 -18.27 -10.92
C VAL A 219 -1.00 -17.72 -10.70
N SER A 220 -1.77 -18.31 -9.79
CA SER A 220 -3.11 -17.83 -9.42
C SER A 220 -3.08 -16.49 -8.68
N ILE A 221 -4.25 -15.84 -8.53
CA ILE A 221 -4.37 -14.61 -7.74
C ILE A 221 -4.02 -14.86 -6.25
N SER A 222 -4.46 -15.99 -5.70
CA SER A 222 -4.14 -16.37 -4.31
C SER A 222 -2.67 -16.66 -4.10
N GLU A 223 -2.00 -17.33 -5.03
CA GLU A 223 -0.55 -17.56 -4.95
C GLU A 223 0.21 -16.25 -5.07
N THR A 224 -0.25 -15.34 -5.94
CA THR A 224 0.30 -13.98 -6.04
C THR A 224 0.18 -13.23 -4.71
N ALA A 225 -0.98 -13.31 -4.05
CA ALA A 225 -1.21 -12.70 -2.75
C ALA A 225 -0.37 -13.33 -1.63
N ARG A 226 -0.26 -14.66 -1.58
CA ARG A 226 0.61 -15.38 -0.62
C ARG A 226 2.07 -15.01 -0.81
N ALA A 227 2.53 -14.86 -2.06
CA ALA A 227 3.86 -14.39 -2.33
C ALA A 227 4.06 -12.96 -1.81
N ALA A 228 3.12 -12.05 -2.05
CA ALA A 228 3.20 -10.69 -1.51
C ALA A 228 3.28 -10.67 0.03
N GLU A 229 2.47 -11.48 0.72
CA GLU A 229 2.53 -11.64 2.19
C GLU A 229 3.87 -12.23 2.64
N PHE A 230 4.36 -13.28 1.97
CA PHE A 230 5.67 -13.88 2.25
C PHE A 230 6.82 -12.88 2.07
N PHE A 231 6.72 -12.01 1.06
CA PHE A 231 7.64 -10.91 0.80
C PHE A 231 7.37 -9.65 1.66
N LEU A 232 6.63 -9.79 2.77
CA LEU A 232 6.44 -8.78 3.81
C LEU A 232 5.66 -7.54 3.36
N SER A 233 4.68 -7.71 2.46
CA SER A 233 3.68 -6.68 2.18
C SER A 233 2.85 -6.38 3.44
N ASP A 234 2.54 -5.10 3.69
CA ASP A 234 1.67 -4.70 4.81
C ASP A 234 0.18 -4.91 4.49
N GLY A 235 -0.16 -5.15 3.21
CA GLY A 235 -1.50 -5.47 2.74
C GLY A 235 -1.55 -5.60 1.22
N VAL A 236 -2.52 -6.34 0.69
CA VAL A 236 -2.66 -6.57 -0.76
C VAL A 236 -3.85 -5.81 -1.32
N ILE A 237 -3.73 -5.38 -2.58
CA ILE A 237 -4.77 -4.65 -3.29
C ILE A 237 -5.20 -5.47 -4.51
N LEU A 238 -6.44 -5.93 -4.50
CA LEU A 238 -7.06 -6.61 -5.63
C LEU A 238 -7.64 -5.59 -6.61
N THR A 239 -7.25 -5.68 -7.88
CA THR A 239 -7.71 -4.75 -8.92
C THR A 239 -8.44 -5.49 -10.05
N GLY A 240 -9.45 -4.86 -10.64
CA GLY A 240 -9.95 -5.29 -11.96
C GLY A 240 -8.95 -4.98 -13.07
N ILE A 241 -9.18 -5.48 -14.29
CA ILE A 241 -8.20 -5.41 -15.41
C ILE A 241 -7.80 -4.00 -15.85
N ALA A 242 -8.64 -3.00 -15.61
CA ALA A 242 -8.43 -1.60 -16.01
C ALA A 242 -9.19 -0.65 -15.08
N THR A 243 -8.82 0.65 -15.09
CA THR A 243 -9.48 1.69 -14.29
C THR A 243 -10.99 1.74 -14.54
N GLY A 244 -11.78 1.59 -13.47
CA GLY A 244 -13.24 1.61 -13.54
C GLY A 244 -13.87 0.26 -13.92
N LYS A 245 -13.06 -0.77 -14.21
CA LYS A 245 -13.51 -2.16 -14.29
C LYS A 245 -13.44 -2.79 -12.91
N GLN A 246 -14.52 -3.46 -12.52
CA GLN A 246 -14.65 -4.09 -11.21
C GLN A 246 -13.67 -5.26 -11.03
N ALA A 247 -13.17 -5.41 -9.80
CA ALA A 247 -12.50 -6.64 -9.39
C ALA A 247 -13.52 -7.79 -9.34
N ASN A 248 -13.07 -9.05 -9.41
CA ASN A 248 -13.96 -10.19 -9.27
C ASN A 248 -14.27 -10.42 -7.77
N PRO A 249 -15.54 -10.35 -7.31
CA PRO A 249 -15.89 -10.62 -5.92
C PRO A 249 -15.48 -12.01 -5.41
N GLU A 250 -15.42 -13.02 -6.30
CA GLU A 250 -14.95 -14.35 -5.91
C GLU A 250 -13.44 -14.38 -5.66
N GLU A 251 -12.65 -13.60 -6.41
CA GLU A 251 -11.21 -13.44 -6.14
C GLU A 251 -10.96 -12.74 -4.80
N LEU A 252 -11.85 -11.83 -4.37
CA LEU A 252 -11.76 -11.24 -3.02
C LEU A 252 -11.87 -12.33 -1.96
N LYS A 253 -12.86 -13.24 -2.06
CA LYS A 253 -12.99 -14.36 -1.11
C LYS A 253 -11.77 -15.27 -1.12
N GLU A 254 -11.27 -15.59 -2.31
CA GLU A 254 -10.07 -16.42 -2.51
C GLU A 254 -8.86 -15.81 -1.81
N VAL A 255 -8.59 -14.52 -2.06
CA VAL A 255 -7.47 -13.78 -1.47
C VAL A 255 -7.62 -13.62 0.04
N LYS A 256 -8.82 -13.32 0.56
CA LYS A 256 -9.09 -13.23 2.01
C LYS A 256 -8.84 -14.54 2.74
N GLN A 257 -9.04 -15.68 2.08
CA GLN A 257 -8.71 -16.99 2.63
C GLN A 257 -7.23 -17.33 2.47
N ALA A 258 -6.56 -16.76 1.47
CA ALA A 258 -5.18 -17.06 1.15
C ALA A 258 -4.16 -16.34 2.04
N VAL A 259 -4.46 -15.12 2.50
CA VAL A 259 -3.54 -14.28 3.27
C VAL A 259 -4.12 -13.83 4.61
N ARG A 260 -3.25 -13.42 5.55
CA ARG A 260 -3.66 -12.89 6.86
C ARG A 260 -3.49 -11.38 6.98
N ILE A 261 -2.83 -10.74 6.02
CA ILE A 261 -2.71 -9.29 5.91
C ILE A 261 -4.00 -8.64 5.35
N PRO A 262 -4.21 -7.33 5.56
CA PRO A 262 -5.33 -6.59 4.98
C PRO A 262 -5.47 -6.78 3.47
N VAL A 263 -6.70 -6.87 2.99
CA VAL A 263 -7.05 -6.99 1.57
C VAL A 263 -7.94 -5.82 1.18
N LEU A 264 -7.47 -5.03 0.21
CA LEU A 264 -8.13 -3.84 -0.29
C LEU A 264 -8.63 -4.07 -1.71
N ILE A 265 -9.67 -3.34 -2.13
CA ILE A 265 -10.12 -3.30 -3.53
C ILE A 265 -9.63 -2.02 -4.20
N GLY A 266 -8.90 -2.14 -5.30
CA GLY A 266 -8.25 -1.02 -5.99
C GLY A 266 -8.94 -0.52 -7.27
N SER A 267 -10.06 -1.12 -7.70
CA SER A 267 -10.77 -0.68 -8.91
C SER A 267 -12.24 -1.08 -8.98
N GLY A 268 -13.03 -0.22 -9.61
CA GLY A 268 -14.36 -0.51 -10.16
C GLY A 268 -15.48 -0.73 -9.15
N VAL A 269 -15.25 -0.36 -7.89
CA VAL A 269 -16.33 -0.24 -6.90
C VAL A 269 -17.14 1.03 -7.17
N THR A 270 -18.46 0.88 -7.14
CA THR A 270 -19.47 1.92 -7.31
C THR A 270 -20.52 1.84 -6.21
N VAL A 271 -21.35 2.87 -6.05
CA VAL A 271 -22.45 2.84 -5.08
C VAL A 271 -23.44 1.69 -5.36
N GLU A 272 -23.53 1.25 -6.61
CA GLU A 272 -24.40 0.15 -7.04
C GLU A 272 -23.87 -1.23 -6.61
N ASN A 273 -22.55 -1.48 -6.68
CA ASN A 273 -21.97 -2.82 -6.43
C ASN A 273 -21.18 -2.93 -5.10
N MET A 274 -21.03 -1.86 -4.32
CA MET A 274 -20.17 -1.87 -3.12
C MET A 274 -20.50 -2.94 -2.07
N GLU A 275 -21.73 -3.44 -2.04
CA GLU A 275 -22.14 -4.50 -1.11
C GLU A 275 -21.38 -5.81 -1.34
N GLU A 276 -20.96 -6.07 -2.59
CA GLU A 276 -20.20 -7.27 -2.98
C GLU A 276 -18.78 -7.28 -2.41
N TYR A 277 -18.28 -6.13 -1.93
CA TYR A 277 -16.90 -5.97 -1.48
C TYR A 277 -16.79 -5.63 0.02
N MET A 278 -17.86 -5.77 0.79
CA MET A 278 -17.87 -5.42 2.23
C MET A 278 -16.93 -6.26 3.09
N ASP A 279 -16.47 -7.42 2.60
CA ASP A 279 -15.46 -8.25 3.25
C ASP A 279 -14.02 -7.69 3.12
N ALA A 280 -13.83 -6.72 2.23
CA ALA A 280 -12.56 -6.02 2.09
C ALA A 280 -12.27 -5.12 3.30
N ASP A 281 -10.99 -4.97 3.62
CA ASP A 281 -10.55 -4.10 4.71
C ASP A 281 -10.59 -2.61 4.28
N ALA A 282 -10.36 -2.33 3.00
CA ALA A 282 -10.62 -1.00 2.40
C ALA A 282 -10.98 -1.06 0.91
N MET A 283 -11.53 0.04 0.39
CA MET A 283 -11.87 0.27 -1.02
C MET A 283 -11.24 1.58 -1.50
N ILE A 284 -10.47 1.54 -2.58
CA ILE A 284 -9.87 2.70 -3.23
C ILE A 284 -10.77 3.12 -4.40
N ILE A 285 -11.30 4.33 -4.33
CA ILE A 285 -12.27 4.84 -5.29
C ILE A 285 -11.69 6.06 -6.02
N GLY A 286 -11.45 5.88 -7.33
CA GLY A 286 -11.05 6.95 -8.24
C GLY A 286 -12.22 7.42 -9.10
N SER A 287 -12.36 6.82 -10.29
CA SER A 287 -13.25 7.30 -11.34
C SER A 287 -14.72 7.46 -10.92
N HIS A 288 -15.26 6.60 -10.05
CA HIS A 288 -16.64 6.70 -9.60
C HIS A 288 -16.95 8.02 -8.86
N PHE A 289 -15.96 8.60 -8.17
CA PHE A 289 -16.09 9.87 -7.45
C PHE A 289 -15.94 11.11 -8.33
N LYS A 290 -15.62 10.92 -9.61
CA LYS A 290 -15.47 12.01 -10.58
C LYS A 290 -16.74 12.20 -11.41
N LYS A 291 -16.92 13.41 -11.94
CA LYS A 291 -18.07 13.75 -12.79
C LYS A 291 -18.19 12.77 -13.95
N SER A 292 -19.40 12.27 -14.16
CA SER A 292 -19.72 11.25 -15.17
C SER A 292 -18.94 9.93 -15.03
N GLY A 293 -18.32 9.66 -13.88
CA GLY A 293 -17.55 8.43 -13.68
C GLY A 293 -16.24 8.38 -14.47
N TYR A 294 -15.74 9.50 -14.98
CA TYR A 294 -14.54 9.56 -15.83
C TYR A 294 -13.32 10.08 -15.06
N TRP A 295 -12.23 9.33 -15.10
CA TRP A 295 -11.04 9.55 -14.25
C TRP A 295 -10.35 10.91 -14.47
N ALA A 296 -10.51 11.52 -15.65
CA ALA A 296 -9.87 12.80 -15.99
C ALA A 296 -10.71 14.02 -15.56
N ASN A 297 -11.97 13.78 -15.17
CA ASN A 297 -12.86 14.83 -14.70
C ASN A 297 -12.59 15.21 -13.25
N GLU A 298 -13.17 16.34 -12.89
CA GLU A 298 -13.24 16.86 -11.53
C GLU A 298 -13.98 15.91 -10.58
N VAL A 299 -13.61 15.92 -9.30
CA VAL A 299 -14.37 15.25 -8.24
C VAL A 299 -15.77 15.84 -8.10
N ASP A 300 -16.72 15.01 -7.68
CA ASP A 300 -18.12 15.37 -7.52
C ASP A 300 -18.59 15.06 -6.09
N PHE A 301 -18.84 16.14 -5.34
CA PHE A 301 -19.25 16.08 -3.94
C PHE A 301 -20.50 15.21 -3.72
N GLU A 302 -21.52 15.35 -4.56
CA GLU A 302 -22.79 14.63 -4.37
C GLU A 302 -22.62 13.13 -4.63
N ARG A 303 -21.74 12.75 -5.57
CA ARG A 303 -21.39 11.34 -5.81
C ARG A 303 -20.68 10.73 -4.61
N ILE A 304 -19.69 11.43 -4.04
CA ILE A 304 -18.95 10.96 -2.87
C ILE A 304 -19.89 10.89 -1.66
N LYS A 305 -20.69 11.93 -1.41
CA LYS A 305 -21.65 11.98 -0.30
C LYS A 305 -22.69 10.86 -0.38
N LYS A 306 -23.21 10.56 -1.58
CA LYS A 306 -24.13 9.43 -1.80
C LYS A 306 -23.47 8.10 -1.43
N PHE A 307 -22.23 7.89 -1.88
CA PHE A 307 -21.45 6.69 -1.57
C PHE A 307 -21.19 6.55 -0.08
N MET A 308 -20.66 7.58 0.58
CA MET A 308 -20.36 7.57 2.01
C MET A 308 -21.62 7.42 2.87
N THR A 309 -22.75 7.96 2.43
CA THR A 309 -24.04 7.76 3.11
C THR A 309 -24.47 6.29 3.05
N LYS A 310 -24.30 5.62 1.91
CA LYS A 310 -24.57 4.17 1.80
C LYS A 310 -23.57 3.36 2.63
N MET A 311 -22.27 3.69 2.57
CA MET A 311 -21.23 3.04 3.37
C MET A 311 -21.52 3.11 4.87
N LYS A 312 -21.92 4.29 5.38
CA LYS A 312 -22.29 4.47 6.79
C LYS A 312 -23.49 3.62 7.21
N LYS A 313 -24.39 3.24 6.30
CA LYS A 313 -25.49 2.33 6.60
C LYS A 313 -25.03 0.87 6.63
N LEU A 314 -24.14 0.48 5.71
CA LEU A 314 -23.60 -0.89 5.63
C LEU A 314 -22.62 -1.23 6.75
N ARG A 315 -21.98 -0.23 7.36
CA ARG A 315 -21.08 -0.41 8.52
C ARG A 315 -21.79 -0.63 9.85
N LYS A 316 -23.11 -0.37 9.92
CA LYS A 316 -23.92 -0.55 11.14
C LYS A 316 -24.35 -2.00 11.27
#